data_AF-A0A382S713-F1
#
_entry.id   AF-A0A382S713-F1
#
_cell.length_a   1.000
_cell.length_b   1.000
_cell.length_c   1.000
_cell.angle_alpha   90.00
_cell.angle_beta   90.00
_cell.angle_gamma   90.00
#
_symmetry.space_group_name_H-M   'P 1'
#
loop_
_entity.id
_entity.type
_entity.pdbx_description
1 polymer ?
#
loop_
_entity_poly.entity_id
_entity_poly.type
_entity_poly.pdbx_seq_one_letter_code
_entity_poly.pdbx_strand_id
1 'polypeptide(L)'
;MDFKHFFSTKTKLPYKEFEESLITEKNEKIHIINGIPRFVNSGNYADAFGLQWNMFSQTQFDSFTKQPISENRLEIALGQSLESIRDLKILEAGS
;
A
#
# COMPACT_ATOMS: atom_id res chain seq x y z
N MET A 1 -9.25 16.44 -10.42
CA MET A 1 -9.84 15.13 -10.10
C MET A 1 -11.35 15.30 -10.15
N ASP A 2 -12.13 14.31 -10.59
CA ASP A 2 -13.60 14.43 -10.58
C ASP A 2 -14.14 14.00 -9.22
N PHE A 3 -14.72 14.92 -8.46
CA PHE A 3 -15.27 14.67 -7.12
C PHE A 3 -16.78 14.43 -7.10
N LYS A 4 -17.46 14.40 -8.25
CA LYS A 4 -18.94 14.29 -8.33
C LYS A 4 -19.53 13.04 -7.67
N HIS A 5 -18.74 11.98 -7.51
CA HIS A 5 -19.17 10.69 -6.96
C HIS A 5 -18.77 10.51 -5.49
N PHE A 6 -18.30 11.55 -4.82
CA PHE A 6 -17.87 11.48 -3.42
C PHE A 6 -19.03 11.76 -2.47
N PHE A 7 -19.23 10.84 -1.51
CA PHE A 7 -20.27 10.93 -0.50
C PHE A 7 -19.69 10.71 0.89
N SER A 8 -20.27 11.38 1.88
CA SER A 8 -19.93 11.12 3.28
C SER A 8 -20.38 9.72 3.69
N THR A 9 -19.47 8.95 4.28
CA THR A 9 -19.81 7.64 4.84
C THR A 9 -20.73 7.76 6.06
N LYS A 10 -20.69 8.90 6.76
CA LYS A 10 -21.48 9.21 7.96
C LYS A 10 -22.86 9.74 7.62
N THR A 11 -22.92 10.78 6.78
CA THR A 11 -24.17 11.51 6.50
C THR A 11 -24.86 11.07 5.22
N LYS A 12 -24.18 10.30 4.36
CA LYS A 12 -24.64 9.88 3.01
C LYS A 12 -24.94 11.05 2.07
N LEU A 13 -24.48 12.25 2.41
CA LEU A 13 -24.65 13.44 1.59
C LEU A 13 -23.49 13.59 0.59
N PRO A 14 -23.76 14.15 -0.60
CA PRO A 14 -22.73 14.44 -1.58
C PRO A 14 -21.80 15.55 -1.09
N TYR A 15 -20.53 15.42 -1.41
CA TYR A 15 -19.56 16.49 -1.23
C TYR A 15 -19.63 17.50 -2.40
N LYS A 16 -19.45 18.77 -2.07
CA LYS A 16 -19.29 19.88 -3.04
C LYS A 16 -17.92 20.52 -2.80
N GLU A 17 -17.25 20.88 -3.88
CA GLU A 17 -15.98 21.59 -3.81
C GLU A 17 -16.20 23.02 -3.28
N PHE A 18 -15.37 23.42 -2.32
CA PHE A 18 -15.31 24.77 -1.79
C PHE A 18 -13.87 25.07 -1.37
N GLU A 19 -13.22 25.98 -2.12
CA GLU A 19 -11.79 26.29 -1.97
C GLU A 19 -10.92 25.00 -2.01
N GLU A 20 -9.99 24.84 -1.08
CA GLU A 20 -9.17 23.63 -0.91
C GLU A 20 -9.87 22.57 -0.05
N SER A 21 -11.19 22.43 -0.19
CA SER A 21 -11.97 21.51 0.63
C SER A 21 -13.19 20.94 -0.08
N LEU A 22 -13.67 19.80 0.44
CA LEU A 22 -14.95 19.20 0.12
C LEU A 22 -15.89 19.42 1.30
N ILE A 23 -17.07 20.00 1.06
CA ILE A 23 -18.07 20.28 2.08
C ILE A 23 -19.40 19.57 1.78
N THR A 24 -20.08 19.07 2.81
CA THR A 24 -21.48 18.61 2.70
C THR A 24 -22.44 19.71 3.16
N GLU A 25 -23.73 19.55 2.86
CA GLU A 25 -24.79 20.45 3.35
C GLU A 25 -24.95 20.44 4.89
N LYS A 26 -24.36 19.45 5.58
CA LYS A 26 -24.28 19.39 7.05
C LYS A 26 -22.95 19.95 7.60
N ASN A 27 -22.22 20.72 6.80
CA ASN A 27 -20.93 21.31 7.15
C ASN A 27 -19.83 20.29 7.55
N GLU A 28 -19.92 19.05 7.08
CA GLU A 28 -18.77 18.14 7.14
C GLU A 28 -17.73 18.61 6.12
N LYS A 29 -16.51 18.92 6.59
CA LYS A 29 -15.43 19.49 5.79
C LYS A 29 -14.25 18.52 5.70
N ILE A 30 -13.75 18.31 4.49
CA ILE A 30 -12.56 17.52 4.20
C ILE A 30 -11.55 18.39 3.46
N HIS A 31 -10.32 18.44 3.94
CA HIS A 31 -9.25 19.19 3.30
C HIS A 31 -8.69 18.46 2.08
N ILE A 32 -8.39 19.22 1.04
CA ILE A 32 -7.65 18.75 -0.13
C ILE A 32 -6.19 19.19 0.05
N ILE A 33 -5.27 18.23 0.14
CA ILE A 33 -3.83 18.50 0.28
C ILE A 33 -3.13 17.95 -0.96
N ASN A 34 -2.47 18.81 -1.72
CA ASN A 34 -1.81 18.47 -3.00
C ASN A 34 -2.76 17.79 -3.99
N GLY A 35 -4.01 18.27 -4.09
CA GLY A 35 -5.04 17.69 -4.96
C GLY A 35 -5.68 16.40 -4.45
N ILE A 36 -5.31 15.92 -3.25
CA ILE A 36 -5.82 14.68 -2.66
C ILE A 36 -6.72 15.01 -1.46
N PRO A 37 -8.04 14.69 -1.50
CA PRO A 37 -8.92 14.87 -0.35
C PRO A 37 -8.56 13.91 0.80
N ARG A 38 -8.57 14.41 2.04
CA ARG A 38 -8.17 13.68 3.25
C ARG A 38 -9.37 13.27 4.10
N PHE A 39 -9.90 12.08 3.84
CA PHE A 39 -11.05 11.52 4.56
C PHE A 39 -10.72 11.04 5.98
N VAL A 40 -9.45 11.04 6.35
CA VAL A 40 -8.93 10.61 7.66
C VAL A 40 -7.94 11.65 8.18
N ASN A 41 -7.83 11.74 9.51
CA ASN A 41 -6.81 12.57 10.14
C ASN A 41 -5.41 12.08 9.76
N SER A 42 -4.45 13.00 9.66
CA SER A 42 -3.07 12.69 9.24
C SER A 42 -2.34 11.72 10.17
N GLY A 43 -2.64 11.76 11.47
CA GLY A 43 -2.12 10.80 12.44
C GLY A 43 -3.09 9.64 12.58
N ASN A 44 -2.94 8.59 11.76
CA ASN A 44 -3.49 7.28 12.11
C ASN A 44 -3.10 6.16 11.15
N TYR A 45 -2.95 4.98 11.75
CA TYR A 45 -2.64 3.68 11.16
C TYR A 45 -1.27 3.54 10.49
N ALA A 46 -0.96 4.32 9.45
CA ALA A 46 0.26 4.15 8.66
C ALA A 46 1.55 4.46 9.44
N ASP A 47 1.47 5.30 10.47
CA ASP A 47 2.63 5.74 11.26
C ASP A 47 3.35 4.56 11.94
N ALA A 48 2.61 3.51 12.33
CA ALA A 48 3.17 2.32 12.96
C ALA A 48 3.76 1.30 11.96
N PHE A 49 3.31 1.31 10.70
CA PHE A 49 3.82 0.39 9.67
C PHE A 49 5.28 0.69 9.34
N GLY A 50 5.63 1.97 9.23
CA GLY A 50 7.00 2.38 8.98
C GLY A 50 7.97 1.91 10.07
N LEU A 51 7.54 1.93 11.34
CA LEU A 51 8.38 1.50 12.45
C LEU A 51 8.75 0.01 12.33
N GLN A 52 7.77 -0.86 12.10
CA GLN A 52 8.01 -2.30 11.99
C GLN A 52 8.82 -2.66 10.76
N TRP A 53 8.53 -2.04 9.61
CA TRP A 53 9.26 -2.29 8.37
C TRP A 53 10.73 -1.86 8.47
N ASN A 54 11.00 -0.72 9.12
CA ASN A 54 12.37 -0.27 9.35
C ASN A 54 13.09 -1.20 10.34
N MET A 55 12.44 -1.57 11.44
CA MET A 55 13.02 -2.40 12.51
C MET A 55 13.31 -3.83 12.04
N PHE A 56 12.45 -4.42 11.22
CA PHE A 56 12.54 -5.82 10.77
C PHE A 56 12.86 -5.95 9.28
N SER A 57 13.45 -4.90 8.69
CA SER A 57 13.79 -4.84 7.25
C SER A 57 14.64 -6.01 6.76
N GLN A 58 15.42 -6.64 7.64
CA GLN A 58 16.34 -7.73 7.29
C GLN A 58 15.80 -9.13 7.57
N THR A 59 14.64 -9.26 8.23
CA THR A 59 14.10 -10.55 8.67
C THR A 59 13.77 -11.48 7.50
N GLN A 60 13.47 -10.93 6.31
CA GLN A 60 13.15 -11.72 5.12
C GLN A 60 14.36 -11.97 4.21
N PHE A 61 15.54 -11.45 4.55
CA PHE A 61 16.72 -11.64 3.71
C PHE A 61 17.49 -12.89 4.13
N ASP A 62 17.41 -13.94 3.31
CA ASP A 62 18.22 -15.16 3.43
C ASP A 62 19.72 -14.85 3.60
N SER A 63 20.21 -13.81 2.91
CA SER A 63 21.60 -13.34 3.02
C SER A 63 21.98 -12.85 4.42
N PHE A 64 21.02 -12.34 5.19
CA PHE A 64 21.20 -11.88 6.56
C PHE A 64 20.90 -12.99 7.58
N THR A 65 19.78 -13.69 7.43
CA THR A 65 19.33 -14.74 8.35
C THR A 65 20.10 -16.05 8.21
N LYS A 66 20.80 -16.23 7.08
CA LYS A 66 21.50 -17.47 6.69
C LYS A 66 20.57 -18.69 6.60
N GLN A 67 19.27 -18.44 6.38
CA GLN A 67 18.27 -19.46 6.15
C GLN A 67 17.85 -19.44 4.67
N PRO A 68 17.67 -20.59 4.02
CA PRO A 68 17.33 -20.67 2.59
C PRO A 68 15.81 -20.51 2.35
N ILE A 69 15.15 -19.59 3.05
CA ILE A 69 13.68 -19.48 3.04
C ILE A 69 13.17 -19.10 1.64
N SER A 70 13.80 -18.11 1.02
CA SER A 70 13.42 -17.60 -0.30
C SER A 70 13.73 -18.61 -1.39
N GLU A 71 14.89 -19.26 -1.32
CA GLU A 71 15.30 -20.34 -2.23
C GLU A 71 14.30 -21.50 -2.19
N ASN A 72 14.02 -22.03 -1.00
CA ASN A 72 13.06 -23.14 -0.82
C ASN A 72 11.66 -22.77 -1.31
N ARG A 73 11.20 -21.54 -1.04
CA ARG A 73 9.88 -21.08 -1.50
C ARG A 73 9.81 -21.03 -3.02
N LEU A 74 10.88 -20.59 -3.69
CA LEU A 74 10.92 -20.52 -5.14
C LEU A 74 10.90 -21.91 -5.78
N GLU A 75 11.67 -22.87 -5.25
CA GLU A 75 11.63 -24.27 -5.73
C GLU A 75 10.24 -24.89 -5.59
N ILE A 76 9.57 -24.66 -4.45
CA ILE A 76 8.20 -25.14 -4.22
C ILE A 76 7.23 -24.52 -5.22
N ALA A 77 7.30 -23.20 -5.44
CA ALA A 77 6.42 -22.49 -6.37
C ALA A 77 6.65 -22.91 -7.84
N LEU A 78 7.91 -23.19 -8.20
CA LEU A 78 8.29 -23.67 -9.51
C LEU A 78 7.93 -25.15 -9.73
N GLY A 79 7.83 -25.94 -8.65
CA GLY A 79 7.53 -27.38 -8.70
C GLY A 79 8.71 -28.25 -9.13
N GLN A 80 9.91 -27.68 -9.23
CA GLN A 80 11.16 -28.33 -9.64
C GLN A 80 12.36 -27.57 -9.03
N SER A 81 13.53 -28.21 -9.02
CA SER A 81 14.75 -27.59 -8.49
C SER A 81 15.17 -26.36 -9.30
N LEU A 82 15.80 -25.36 -8.67
CA LEU A 82 16.32 -24.18 -9.36
C LEU A 82 17.39 -24.52 -10.40
N GLU A 83 18.10 -25.63 -10.26
CA GLU A 83 19.05 -26.10 -11.29
C GLU A 83 18.36 -26.34 -12.64
N SER A 84 17.05 -26.64 -12.67
CA SER A 84 16.29 -26.82 -13.90
C SER A 84 16.19 -25.56 -14.76
N ILE A 85 16.35 -24.38 -14.15
CA ILE A 85 16.27 -23.09 -14.81
C ILE A 85 17.63 -22.40 -14.92
N ARG A 86 18.71 -23.12 -14.62
CA ARG A 86 20.07 -22.62 -14.77
C ARG A 86 20.34 -22.23 -16.22
N ASP A 87 21.04 -21.11 -16.39
CA ASP A 87 21.39 -20.51 -17.69
C ASP A 87 20.21 -20.07 -18.56
N LEU A 88 18.98 -20.13 -18.06
CA LEU A 88 17.81 -19.58 -18.74
C LEU A 88 17.67 -18.08 -18.46
N LYS A 89 17.05 -17.38 -19.41
CA LYS A 89 16.65 -15.99 -19.24
C LYS A 89 15.32 -15.94 -18.48
N ILE A 90 15.36 -15.46 -17.24
CA ILE A 90 14.18 -15.37 -16.36
C ILE A 90 13.59 -13.96 -16.42
N LEU A 91 12.26 -13.87 -16.48
CA LEU A 91 11.50 -12.64 -16.32
C LEU A 91 10.72 -12.72 -15.01
N GLU A 92 10.99 -11.80 -14.10
CA GLU A 92 10.19 -11.55 -12.90
C GLU A 92 9.28 -10.35 -13.21
N ALA A 93 7.97 -10.50 -13.01
CA ALA A 93 6.96 -9.54 -13.45
C ALA A 93 6.07 -9.07 -12.28
N GLY A 94 6.71 -8.63 -11.19
CA GLY A 94 6.08 -8.06 -10.02
C GLY A 94 5.87 -9.08 -8.90
N SER A 95 6.41 -8.76 -7.73
CA SER A 95 6.27 -9.47 -6.45
C SER A 95 5.47 -8.68 -5.43
#